data_AF-A0AAV0XVS7-F1
#
_entry.id   AF-A0AAV0XVS7-F1
#
_cell.length_a   1.000
_cell.length_b   1.000
_cell.length_c   1.000
_cell.angle_alpha   90.00
_cell.angle_beta   90.00
_cell.angle_gamma   90.00
#
_symmetry.space_group_name_H-M   'P 1'
#
loop_
_entity.id
_entity.type
_entity.pdbx_description
1 polymer ?
#
loop_
_entity_poly.entity_id
_entity_poly.type
_entity_poly.pdbx_seq_one_letter_code
_entity_poly.pdbx_strand_id
1 'polypeptide(L)'
;MGSNGNHSEIEHRDVRSIRKAMYDKRRKNYPAFPKSLRESIEQLKAMEDDDIIQFQGKQFVFIPDNKLFVCVTTEQNLTFMTSTSEFFADGTFNYAPKFFAQLYTINCFKNGFYVPVAYFLLPNKSKQIYADMWLFLQELCEQIIFKKLLVLKLHLDFEIIAHEATKEVFPNIEIDACRFHLGQSWWRKINSEKELTLAYTKNSDLGKWFKLFFGLPFLPFQDIQNAFGELISICPDLNIGCLFSDYILNTYVENGCLFPPEIWAQEPSENPRTTNGSESFHRTYNAQFHSSHPSVHVVISILKETQEETCTKIQSVFKGRIKKMENSDLNRIKEAMKEYNKYKIHKNIITYLSKICFISGTKV
;
A
#
# COMPACT_ATOMS: atom_id res chain seq x y z
N MET A 1 52.72 9.03 -12.80
CA MET A 1 51.84 9.54 -13.88
C MET A 1 51.55 8.36 -14.80
N GLY A 2 50.37 7.81 -14.99
CA GLY A 2 49.03 8.00 -14.43
C GLY A 2 48.21 6.86 -15.01
N SER A 3 47.70 5.96 -14.17
CA SER A 3 46.86 4.85 -14.62
C SER A 3 45.42 5.35 -14.76
N ASN A 4 45.01 5.67 -15.98
CA ASN A 4 43.63 5.96 -16.32
C ASN A 4 42.78 4.68 -16.14
N GLY A 5 42.07 4.61 -15.03
CA GLY A 5 40.97 3.66 -14.85
C GLY A 5 39.85 4.03 -15.80
N ASN A 6 39.59 3.17 -16.78
CA ASN A 6 38.35 3.20 -17.56
C ASN A 6 37.19 2.87 -16.62
N HIS A 7 36.57 3.90 -16.05
CA HIS A 7 35.21 3.80 -15.56
C HIS A 7 34.31 3.59 -16.79
N SER A 8 33.92 2.35 -17.06
CA SER A 8 32.82 2.09 -17.97
C SER A 8 31.57 2.72 -17.37
N GLU A 9 31.12 3.84 -17.93
CA GLU A 9 29.84 4.43 -17.59
C GLU A 9 28.74 3.41 -17.89
N ILE A 10 28.16 2.84 -16.84
CA ILE A 10 27.02 1.92 -16.95
C ILE A 10 25.85 2.75 -17.46
N GLU A 11 25.45 2.55 -18.72
CA GLU A 11 24.29 3.22 -19.26
C GLU A 11 23.01 2.62 -18.68
N HIS A 12 21.93 3.41 -18.55
CA HIS A 12 20.66 2.95 -17.97
C HIS A 12 20.09 1.68 -18.67
N ARG A 13 20.41 1.47 -19.95
CA ARG A 13 20.03 0.24 -20.68
C ARG A 13 20.72 -1.03 -20.17
N ASP A 14 21.90 -0.91 -19.56
CA ASP A 14 22.68 -2.03 -19.06
C ASP A 14 22.18 -2.51 -17.69
N VAL A 15 21.47 -1.68 -16.94
CA VAL A 15 20.92 -2.00 -15.61
C VAL A 15 20.04 -3.26 -15.66
N ARG A 16 19.21 -3.40 -16.71
CA ARG A 16 18.33 -4.57 -16.87
C ARG A 16 19.13 -5.84 -17.15
N SER A 17 20.15 -5.75 -17.99
CA SER A 17 21.06 -6.86 -18.32
C SER A 17 21.91 -7.28 -17.13
N ILE A 18 22.39 -6.32 -16.33
CA ILE A 18 23.13 -6.55 -15.09
C ILE A 18 22.24 -7.25 -14.07
N ARG A 19 21.00 -6.75 -13.83
CA ARG A 19 20.03 -7.40 -12.94
C ARG A 19 19.73 -8.84 -13.35
N LYS A 20 19.55 -9.09 -14.66
CA LYS A 20 19.33 -10.45 -15.19
C LYS A 20 20.54 -11.36 -14.97
N ALA A 21 21.76 -10.89 -15.25
CA ALA A 21 22.97 -11.67 -15.01
C ALA A 21 23.18 -12.00 -13.52
N MET A 22 22.90 -11.03 -12.62
CA MET A 22 22.92 -11.25 -11.17
C MET A 22 21.85 -12.25 -10.72
N TYR A 23 20.65 -12.19 -11.30
CA TYR A 23 19.57 -13.16 -11.07
C TYR A 23 19.97 -14.58 -11.49
N ASP A 24 20.51 -14.75 -12.70
CA ASP A 24 20.90 -16.07 -13.21
C ASP A 24 22.10 -16.66 -12.46
N LYS A 25 23.03 -15.82 -12.00
CA LYS A 25 24.16 -16.28 -11.17
C LYS A 25 23.71 -16.72 -9.78
N ARG A 26 22.78 -15.99 -9.15
CA ARG A 26 22.20 -16.36 -7.83
C ARG A 26 21.41 -17.67 -7.87
N ARG A 27 20.62 -17.90 -8.92
CA ARG A 27 19.84 -19.14 -9.07
C ARG A 27 20.68 -20.41 -9.06
N LYS A 28 21.96 -20.37 -9.44
CA LYS A 28 22.84 -21.55 -9.42
C LYS A 28 23.15 -22.06 -8.02
N ASN A 29 22.96 -21.21 -6.99
CA ASN A 29 23.24 -21.54 -5.61
C ASN A 29 21.97 -21.84 -4.80
N TYR A 30 20.78 -21.77 -5.42
CA TYR A 30 19.53 -22.08 -4.74
C TYR A 30 19.21 -23.58 -4.83
N PRO A 31 18.51 -24.12 -3.83
CA PRO A 31 17.99 -25.47 -3.90
C PRO A 31 17.02 -25.61 -5.07
N ALA A 32 16.65 -26.86 -5.34
CA ALA A 32 15.62 -27.16 -6.32
C ALA A 32 14.37 -26.30 -6.06
N PHE A 33 13.77 -25.80 -7.14
CA PHE A 33 12.57 -24.99 -7.05
C PHE A 33 11.50 -25.75 -6.25
N PRO A 34 10.94 -25.17 -5.18
CA PRO A 34 10.01 -25.88 -4.31
C PRO A 34 8.78 -26.34 -5.10
N LYS A 35 8.13 -27.43 -4.68
CA LYS A 35 6.94 -27.99 -5.33
C LYS A 35 5.66 -27.74 -4.53
N SER A 36 5.77 -27.25 -3.30
CA SER A 36 4.64 -26.89 -2.46
C SER A 36 4.97 -25.74 -1.50
N LEU A 37 3.93 -25.18 -0.87
CA LEU A 37 4.07 -24.21 0.22
C LEU A 37 4.87 -24.79 1.39
N ARG A 38 4.56 -26.03 1.77
CA ARG A 38 5.25 -26.73 2.86
C ARG A 38 6.72 -26.94 2.55
N GLU A 39 7.04 -27.40 1.34
CA GLU A 39 8.42 -27.55 0.89
C GLU A 39 9.14 -26.20 0.84
N SER A 40 8.46 -25.11 0.45
CA SER A 40 9.05 -23.76 0.48
C SER A 40 9.47 -23.37 1.89
N ILE A 41 8.63 -23.65 2.89
CA ILE A 41 8.91 -23.36 4.29
C ILE A 41 10.00 -24.27 4.85
N GLU A 42 9.94 -25.57 4.56
CA GLU A 42 10.94 -26.56 4.99
C GLU A 42 12.31 -26.23 4.40
N GLN A 43 12.39 -25.82 3.13
CA GLN A 43 13.63 -25.36 2.50
C GLN A 43 14.21 -24.13 3.22
N LEU A 44 13.37 -23.16 3.59
CA LEU A 44 13.84 -21.99 4.34
C LEU A 44 14.28 -22.32 5.76
N LYS A 45 13.56 -23.21 6.47
CA LYS A 45 13.96 -23.68 7.81
C LYS A 45 15.27 -24.45 7.76
N ALA A 46 15.50 -25.25 6.72
CA ALA A 46 16.75 -25.98 6.53
C ALA A 46 17.97 -25.08 6.21
N MET A 47 17.73 -23.80 5.94
CA MET A 47 18.75 -22.79 5.65
C MET A 47 19.06 -21.90 6.87
N GLU A 48 18.75 -22.32 8.09
CA GLU A 48 18.86 -21.45 9.28
C GLU A 48 20.24 -20.77 9.43
N ASP A 49 21.29 -21.51 9.08
CA ASP A 49 22.69 -21.06 9.15
C ASP A 49 23.24 -20.49 7.82
N ASP A 50 22.42 -20.43 6.77
CA ASP A 50 22.85 -19.94 5.46
C ASP A 50 22.77 -18.40 5.42
N ASP A 51 23.77 -17.78 4.77
CA ASP A 51 23.75 -16.35 4.47
C ASP A 51 22.42 -15.98 3.79
N ILE A 52 21.79 -16.87 3.01
CA ILE A 52 20.49 -16.64 2.34
C ILE A 52 19.38 -16.11 3.25
N ILE A 53 19.31 -16.53 4.52
CA ILE A 53 18.25 -16.03 5.43
C ILE A 53 18.73 -15.02 6.47
N GLN A 54 20.00 -14.64 6.38
CA GLN A 54 20.63 -13.64 7.23
C GLN A 54 20.83 -12.31 6.49
N PHE A 55 20.85 -11.21 7.22
CA PHE A 55 21.22 -9.90 6.71
C PHE A 55 22.29 -9.33 7.63
N GLN A 56 23.48 -9.08 7.09
CA GLN A 56 24.65 -8.61 7.84
C GLN A 56 24.98 -9.53 9.04
N GLY A 57 24.87 -10.85 8.85
CA GLY A 57 25.17 -11.87 9.87
C GLY A 57 24.13 -11.99 11.00
N LYS A 58 22.96 -11.38 10.85
CA LYS A 58 21.82 -11.51 11.79
C LYS A 58 20.61 -12.12 11.09
N GLN A 59 19.75 -12.78 11.86
CA GLN A 59 18.49 -13.35 11.35
C GLN A 59 17.67 -12.29 10.59
N PHE A 60 17.27 -12.63 9.36
CA PHE A 60 16.44 -11.76 8.50
C PHE A 60 15.07 -12.39 8.20
N VAL A 61 15.00 -13.72 8.20
CA VAL A 61 13.77 -14.48 7.91
C VAL A 61 13.30 -15.18 9.19
N PHE A 62 12.05 -14.97 9.58
CA PHE A 62 11.44 -15.56 10.77
C PHE A 62 10.23 -16.39 10.35
N ILE A 63 10.19 -17.65 10.79
CA ILE A 63 9.14 -18.61 10.42
C ILE A 63 8.54 -19.17 11.70
N PRO A 64 7.26 -18.93 12.00
CA PRO A 64 6.62 -19.49 13.17
C PRO A 64 6.54 -21.03 13.04
N ASP A 65 6.71 -21.76 14.15
CA ASP A 65 6.77 -23.23 14.12
C ASP A 65 5.52 -23.89 13.54
N ASN A 66 4.35 -23.35 13.89
CA ASN A 66 3.05 -23.93 13.57
C ASN A 66 2.22 -23.11 12.56
N LYS A 67 2.87 -22.22 11.80
CA LYS A 67 2.19 -21.38 10.81
C LYS A 67 2.88 -21.49 9.45
N LEU A 68 2.10 -21.28 8.39
CA LEU A 68 2.58 -21.39 7.01
C LEU A 68 2.82 -20.04 6.34
N PHE A 69 3.26 -19.05 7.12
CA PHE A 69 3.72 -17.76 6.60
C PHE A 69 5.17 -17.51 6.98
N VAL A 70 5.81 -16.58 6.28
CA VAL A 70 7.19 -16.16 6.52
C VAL A 70 7.19 -14.67 6.83
N CYS A 71 7.83 -14.26 7.92
CA CYS A 71 8.11 -12.85 8.21
C CYS A 71 9.55 -12.53 7.79
N VAL A 72 9.77 -11.38 7.17
CA VAL A 72 11.11 -10.87 6.83
C VAL A 72 11.25 -9.49 7.44
N THR A 73 12.21 -9.32 8.35
CA THR A 73 12.47 -8.08 9.07
C THR A 73 13.88 -8.10 9.68
N THR A 74 14.29 -7.01 10.36
CA THR A 74 15.55 -6.93 11.12
C THR A 74 15.29 -6.32 12.48
N GLU A 75 16.20 -6.54 13.43
CA GLU A 75 16.20 -5.83 14.72
C GLU A 75 16.14 -4.30 14.56
N GLN A 76 16.85 -3.75 13.55
CA GLN A 76 16.81 -2.32 13.23
C GLN A 76 15.41 -1.88 12.77
N ASN A 77 14.75 -2.67 11.92
CA ASN A 77 13.40 -2.39 11.46
C ASN A 77 12.39 -2.45 12.60
N LEU A 78 12.46 -3.46 13.47
CA LEU A 78 11.59 -3.59 14.65
C LEU A 78 11.81 -2.41 15.61
N THR A 79 13.07 -2.02 15.84
CA THR A 79 13.40 -0.83 16.64
C THR A 79 12.82 0.43 16.05
N PHE A 80 12.91 0.60 14.72
CA PHE A 80 12.34 1.75 14.02
C PHE A 80 10.81 1.75 14.06
N MET A 81 10.19 0.58 13.90
CA MET A 81 8.74 0.36 13.94
C MET A 81 8.15 0.84 15.27
N THR A 82 8.79 0.53 16.40
CA THR A 82 8.35 0.99 17.74
C THR A 82 8.55 2.49 18.00
N SER A 83 9.03 3.26 17.03
CA SER A 83 9.18 4.72 17.11
C SER A 83 7.99 5.51 16.52
N THR A 84 6.94 4.80 16.10
CA THR A 84 5.66 5.33 15.59
C THR A 84 4.52 4.42 16.03
N SER A 85 3.29 4.93 15.95
CA SER A 85 2.06 4.16 16.15
C SER A 85 1.15 4.17 14.92
N GLU A 86 1.61 4.77 13.82
CA GLU A 86 0.91 4.88 12.55
C GLU A 86 1.68 4.10 11.47
N PHE A 87 0.97 3.22 10.77
CA PHE A 87 1.54 2.29 9.79
C PHE A 87 0.71 2.25 8.51
N PHE A 88 1.35 1.81 7.42
CA PHE A 88 0.71 1.59 6.13
C PHE A 88 0.93 0.14 5.74
N ALA A 89 -0.16 -0.59 5.50
CA ALA A 89 -0.07 -1.99 5.15
C ALA A 89 -0.80 -2.31 3.84
N ASP A 90 -0.11 -3.05 2.97
CA ASP A 90 -0.51 -3.26 1.59
C ASP A 90 0.02 -4.61 1.07
N GLY A 91 -0.76 -5.29 0.22
CA GLY A 91 -0.48 -6.61 -0.34
C GLY A 91 -0.31 -6.59 -1.85
N THR A 92 0.74 -7.25 -2.35
CA THR A 92 0.97 -7.47 -3.79
C THR A 92 0.88 -8.96 -4.16
N PHE A 93 0.25 -9.27 -5.29
CA PHE A 93 -0.10 -10.65 -5.71
C PHE A 93 0.81 -11.18 -6.83
N ASN A 94 1.03 -10.39 -7.89
CA ASN A 94 1.71 -10.85 -9.11
C ASN A 94 3.17 -11.29 -8.88
N TYR A 95 3.78 -10.80 -7.80
CA TYR A 95 5.17 -11.08 -7.42
C TYR A 95 5.30 -11.63 -6.01
N ALA A 96 4.21 -12.19 -5.48
CA ALA A 96 4.29 -13.14 -4.38
C ALA A 96 5.00 -14.41 -4.88
N PRO A 97 5.85 -15.04 -4.05
CA PRO A 97 6.50 -16.29 -4.44
C PRO A 97 5.46 -17.38 -4.74
N LYS A 98 5.76 -18.29 -5.69
CA LYS A 98 4.77 -19.19 -6.35
C LYS A 98 3.77 -19.94 -5.45
N PHE A 99 4.12 -20.24 -4.21
CA PHE A 99 3.25 -20.97 -3.28
C PHE A 99 2.60 -20.10 -2.19
N PHE A 100 2.83 -18.80 -2.26
CA PHE A 100 2.22 -17.81 -1.38
C PHE A 100 1.19 -17.02 -2.20
N ALA A 101 0.06 -16.69 -1.56
CA ALA A 101 -1.01 -15.94 -2.20
C ALA A 101 -0.64 -14.45 -2.35
N GLN A 102 0.17 -13.92 -1.43
CA GLN A 102 0.57 -12.51 -1.44
C GLN A 102 1.88 -12.27 -0.70
N LEU A 103 2.58 -11.21 -1.11
CA LEU A 103 3.54 -10.51 -0.29
C LEU A 103 2.82 -9.32 0.36
N TYR A 104 2.66 -9.37 1.68
CA TYR A 104 2.08 -8.31 2.48
C TYR A 104 3.18 -7.47 3.12
N THR A 105 3.03 -6.15 3.13
CA THR A 105 4.10 -5.22 3.48
C THR A 105 3.61 -4.24 4.53
N ILE A 106 4.43 -3.98 5.55
CA ILE A 106 4.13 -3.01 6.61
C ILE A 106 5.20 -1.92 6.54
N ASN A 107 4.74 -0.68 6.46
CA ASN A 107 5.58 0.50 6.26
C ASN A 107 5.32 1.53 7.36
N CYS A 108 6.39 2.22 7.77
CA CYS A 108 6.32 3.43 8.58
C CYS A 108 6.50 4.66 7.70
N PHE A 109 5.84 5.77 8.06
CA PHE A 109 6.12 7.08 7.47
C PHE A 109 6.74 8.01 8.51
N LYS A 110 7.96 8.51 8.27
CA LYS A 110 8.66 9.42 9.19
C LYS A 110 9.60 10.35 8.45
N ASN A 111 9.58 11.64 8.80
CA ASN A 111 10.37 12.70 8.16
C ASN A 111 10.27 12.71 6.61
N GLY A 112 9.10 12.39 6.04
CA GLY A 112 8.91 12.31 4.59
C GLY A 112 9.38 11.01 3.94
N PHE A 113 9.92 10.06 4.70
CA PHE A 113 10.35 8.76 4.21
C PHE A 113 9.30 7.68 4.50
N TYR A 114 8.95 6.92 3.46
CA TYR A 114 8.30 5.61 3.60
C TYR A 114 9.37 4.54 3.76
N VAL A 115 9.30 3.84 4.89
CA VAL A 115 10.28 2.83 5.31
C VAL A 115 9.53 1.51 5.48
N PRO A 116 9.74 0.52 4.60
CA PRO A 116 9.21 -0.82 4.81
C PRO A 116 9.95 -1.45 5.99
N VAL A 117 9.21 -1.93 6.98
CA VAL A 117 9.76 -2.44 8.24
C VAL A 117 9.49 -3.92 8.45
N ALA A 118 8.45 -4.47 7.83
CA ALA A 118 8.22 -5.91 7.82
C ALA A 118 7.58 -6.34 6.51
N TYR A 119 7.92 -7.55 6.08
CA TYR A 119 7.33 -8.22 4.94
C TYR A 119 6.78 -9.57 5.38
N PHE A 120 5.64 -9.97 4.84
CA PHE A 120 5.02 -11.24 5.12
C PHE A 120 4.67 -11.97 3.83
N LEU A 121 5.16 -13.19 3.70
CA LEU A 121 4.74 -14.11 2.64
C LEU A 121 3.55 -14.90 3.19
N LEU A 122 2.34 -14.53 2.77
CA LEU A 122 1.11 -15.11 3.31
C LEU A 122 0.56 -16.20 2.38
N PRO A 123 0.15 -17.37 2.92
CA PRO A 123 -0.34 -18.50 2.12
C PRO A 123 -1.76 -18.29 1.59
N ASN A 124 -2.55 -17.42 2.21
CA ASN A 124 -3.92 -17.09 1.83
C ASN A 124 -4.28 -15.68 2.34
N LYS A 125 -5.56 -15.32 2.23
CA LYS A 125 -6.12 -14.04 2.69
C LYS A 125 -7.20 -14.20 3.77
N SER A 126 -7.10 -15.24 4.58
CA SER A 126 -8.08 -15.47 5.65
C SER A 126 -7.94 -14.44 6.76
N LYS A 127 -9.02 -14.17 7.50
CA LYS A 127 -8.95 -13.29 8.68
C LYS A 127 -7.90 -13.78 9.68
N GLN A 128 -7.88 -15.08 9.92
CA GLN A 128 -6.95 -15.72 10.85
C GLN A 128 -5.49 -15.48 10.47
N ILE A 129 -5.11 -15.58 9.19
CA ILE A 129 -3.71 -15.42 8.80
C ILE A 129 -3.22 -13.99 9.00
N TYR A 130 -4.09 -12.99 8.78
CA TYR A 130 -3.77 -11.59 9.06
C TYR A 130 -3.66 -11.34 10.57
N ALA A 131 -4.54 -11.92 11.37
CA ALA A 131 -4.46 -11.81 12.83
C ALA A 131 -3.18 -12.47 13.37
N ASP A 132 -2.89 -13.70 12.93
CA ASP A 132 -1.68 -14.44 13.30
C ASP A 132 -0.40 -13.67 12.93
N MET A 133 -0.39 -13.03 11.76
CA MET A 133 0.72 -12.20 11.29
C MET A 133 1.00 -11.03 12.24
N TRP A 134 -0.04 -10.29 12.65
CA TRP A 134 0.11 -9.16 13.57
C TRP A 134 0.54 -9.61 14.97
N LEU A 135 -0.05 -10.68 15.49
CA LEU A 135 0.35 -11.27 16.77
C LEU A 135 1.82 -11.71 16.76
N PHE A 136 2.26 -12.37 15.69
CA PHE A 136 3.65 -12.77 15.53
C PHE A 136 4.60 -11.57 15.45
N LEU A 137 4.18 -10.48 14.80
CA LEU A 137 4.99 -9.26 14.77
C LEU A 137 5.13 -8.61 16.15
N GLN A 138 4.08 -8.65 16.99
CA GLN A 138 4.15 -8.22 18.39
C GLN A 138 5.13 -9.08 19.17
N GLU A 139 5.05 -10.41 19.01
CA GLU A 139 5.94 -11.37 19.64
C GLU A 139 7.41 -11.10 19.27
N LEU A 140 7.72 -10.88 17.99
CA LEU A 140 9.07 -10.52 17.55
C LEU A 140 9.57 -9.22 18.21
N CYS A 141 8.71 -8.21 18.36
CA CYS A 141 9.10 -6.97 19.04
C CYS A 141 9.42 -7.21 20.52
N GLU A 142 8.62 -8.03 21.21
CA GLU A 142 8.83 -8.34 22.62
C GLU A 142 10.08 -9.21 22.84
N GLN A 143 10.33 -10.17 21.96
CA GLN A 143 11.45 -11.11 22.10
C GLN A 143 12.80 -10.51 21.67
N ILE A 144 12.83 -9.74 20.58
CA ILE A 144 14.09 -9.28 19.97
C ILE A 144 14.54 -7.94 20.54
N ILE A 145 13.60 -7.00 20.73
CA ILE A 145 13.91 -5.62 21.14
C ILE A 145 13.30 -5.24 22.49
N PHE A 146 12.64 -6.18 23.17
CA PHE A 146 12.03 -6.00 24.50
C PHE A 146 11.06 -4.80 24.57
N LYS A 147 10.28 -4.58 23.51
CA LYS A 147 9.28 -3.51 23.42
C LYS A 147 7.96 -4.01 22.89
N LYS A 148 6.87 -3.44 23.41
CA LYS A 148 5.52 -3.66 22.88
C LYS A 148 5.33 -2.86 21.59
N LEU A 149 4.79 -3.52 20.57
CA LEU A 149 4.34 -2.84 19.36
C LEU A 149 3.00 -2.16 19.63
N LEU A 150 2.98 -0.82 19.50
CA LEU A 150 1.78 -0.01 19.61
C LEU A 150 1.28 0.37 18.21
N VAL A 151 0.09 -0.07 17.84
CA VAL A 151 -0.57 0.28 16.58
C VAL A 151 -1.85 1.03 16.92
N LEU A 152 -1.88 2.33 16.64
CA LEU A 152 -3.05 3.20 16.91
C LEU A 152 -3.76 3.60 15.61
N LYS A 153 -3.02 3.72 14.52
CA LYS A 153 -3.56 4.08 13.22
C LYS A 153 -2.97 3.20 12.12
N LEU A 154 -3.81 2.69 11.24
CA LEU A 154 -3.40 1.82 10.15
C LEU A 154 -4.05 2.26 8.84
N HIS A 155 -3.21 2.51 7.84
CA HIS A 155 -3.65 2.77 6.48
C HIS A 155 -3.75 1.46 5.72
N LEU A 156 -4.94 1.14 5.21
CA LEU A 156 -5.26 -0.12 4.54
C LEU A 156 -5.97 0.10 3.21
N ASP A 157 -5.95 -0.93 2.37
CA ASP A 157 -6.82 -1.02 1.20
C ASP A 157 -8.23 -1.45 1.58
N PHE A 158 -9.14 -1.44 0.60
CA PHE A 158 -10.55 -1.85 0.77
C PHE A 158 -10.72 -3.38 0.81
N GLU A 159 -9.93 -4.06 1.67
CA GLU A 159 -10.05 -5.49 1.94
C GLU A 159 -10.62 -5.71 3.36
N ILE A 160 -11.94 -5.96 3.44
CA ILE A 160 -12.68 -6.04 4.71
C ILE A 160 -12.07 -7.07 5.68
N ILE A 161 -11.58 -8.20 5.16
CA ILE A 161 -10.99 -9.26 5.97
C ILE A 161 -9.74 -8.77 6.70
N ALA A 162 -8.92 -7.93 6.07
CA ALA A 162 -7.75 -7.32 6.70
C ALA A 162 -8.15 -6.31 7.79
N HIS A 163 -9.25 -5.58 7.58
CA HIS A 163 -9.79 -4.63 8.56
C HIS A 163 -10.29 -5.37 9.79
N GLU A 164 -11.10 -6.42 9.59
CA GLU A 164 -11.65 -7.23 10.68
C GLU A 164 -10.54 -7.93 11.48
N ALA A 165 -9.53 -8.48 10.82
CA ALA A 165 -8.39 -9.09 11.48
C ALA A 165 -7.59 -8.07 12.31
N THR A 166 -7.38 -6.87 11.77
CA THR A 166 -6.68 -5.80 12.49
C THR A 166 -7.48 -5.35 13.72
N LYS A 167 -8.81 -5.19 13.60
CA LYS A 167 -9.67 -4.83 14.75
C LYS A 167 -9.74 -5.93 15.81
N GLU A 168 -9.58 -7.19 15.42
CA GLU A 168 -9.49 -8.31 16.36
C GLU A 168 -8.21 -8.23 17.21
N VAL A 169 -7.06 -7.92 16.58
CA VAL A 169 -5.77 -7.82 17.29
C VAL A 169 -5.62 -6.46 18.01
N PHE A 170 -6.15 -5.39 17.44
CA PHE A 170 -6.06 -4.02 17.94
C PHE A 170 -7.48 -3.40 18.05
N PRO A 171 -8.22 -3.62 19.15
CA PRO A 171 -9.63 -3.23 19.26
C PRO A 171 -9.92 -1.73 19.08
N ASN A 172 -8.96 -0.86 19.42
CA ASN A 172 -9.09 0.59 19.37
C ASN A 172 -8.40 1.23 18.16
N ILE A 173 -8.08 0.44 17.12
CA ILE A 173 -7.36 0.92 15.93
C ILE A 173 -8.22 1.90 15.11
N GLU A 174 -7.62 3.02 14.72
CA GLU A 174 -8.15 3.88 13.66
C GLU A 174 -7.72 3.32 12.29
N ILE A 175 -8.67 3.04 11.40
CA ILE A 175 -8.37 2.60 10.04
C ILE A 175 -8.65 3.74 9.07
N ASP A 176 -7.62 4.10 8.31
CA ASP A 176 -7.74 4.99 7.16
C ASP A 176 -7.63 4.18 5.87
N ALA A 177 -8.70 4.14 5.08
CA ALA A 177 -8.70 3.44 3.82
C ALA A 177 -8.08 4.29 2.70
N CYS A 178 -7.29 3.65 1.85
CA CYS A 178 -6.52 4.35 0.83
C CYS A 178 -7.39 5.01 -0.25
N ARG A 179 -7.30 6.34 -0.39
CA ARG A 179 -8.04 7.10 -1.42
C ARG A 179 -7.75 6.67 -2.86
N PHE A 180 -6.52 6.22 -3.15
CA PHE A 180 -6.16 5.73 -4.48
C PHE A 180 -6.96 4.46 -4.82
N HIS A 181 -6.98 3.48 -3.91
CA HIS A 181 -7.73 2.24 -4.08
C HIS A 181 -9.25 2.45 -4.08
N LEU A 182 -9.75 3.48 -3.39
CA LEU A 182 -11.14 3.92 -3.51
C LEU A 182 -11.45 4.35 -4.95
N GLY A 183 -10.64 5.26 -5.51
CA GLY A 183 -10.79 5.72 -6.88
C GLY A 183 -10.69 4.59 -7.91
N GLN A 184 -9.75 3.67 -7.74
CA GLN A 184 -9.63 2.45 -8.56
C GLN A 184 -10.88 1.57 -8.49
N SER A 185 -11.49 1.44 -7.31
CA SER A 185 -12.72 0.64 -7.14
C SER A 185 -13.92 1.28 -7.85
N TRP A 186 -14.09 2.59 -7.70
CA TRP A 186 -15.14 3.33 -8.40
C TRP A 186 -14.96 3.29 -9.91
N TRP A 187 -13.71 3.37 -10.39
CA TRP A 187 -13.42 3.20 -11.80
C TRP A 187 -13.77 1.83 -12.35
N ARG A 188 -13.40 0.77 -11.62
CA ARG A 188 -13.73 -0.60 -12.00
C ARG A 188 -15.24 -0.79 -12.12
N LYS A 189 -16.03 -0.14 -11.24
CA LYS A 189 -17.49 -0.15 -11.38
C LYS A 189 -17.96 0.61 -12.63
N ILE A 190 -17.41 1.79 -12.91
CA ILE A 190 -17.74 2.53 -14.15
C ILE A 190 -17.42 1.68 -15.39
N ASN A 191 -16.31 0.94 -15.38
CA ASN A 191 -15.91 0.07 -16.47
C ASN A 191 -16.62 -1.30 -16.50
N SER A 192 -17.38 -1.67 -15.47
CA SER A 192 -18.06 -2.97 -15.45
C SER A 192 -19.28 -2.98 -16.36
N GLU A 193 -19.89 -1.82 -16.60
CA GLU A 193 -21.07 -1.67 -17.45
C GLU A 193 -20.73 -0.85 -18.70
N LYS A 194 -21.25 -1.27 -19.86
CA LYS A 194 -20.97 -0.63 -21.14
C LYS A 194 -21.51 0.79 -21.19
N GLU A 195 -22.70 1.01 -20.66
CA GLU A 195 -23.42 2.28 -20.61
C GLU A 195 -22.66 3.32 -19.78
N LEU A 196 -22.19 2.90 -18.59
CA LEU A 196 -21.36 3.74 -17.70
C LEU A 196 -20.04 4.11 -18.38
N THR A 197 -19.35 3.13 -18.97
CA THR A 197 -18.09 3.33 -19.70
C THR A 197 -18.26 4.33 -20.85
N LEU A 198 -19.31 4.16 -21.66
CA LEU A 198 -19.60 5.04 -22.79
C LEU A 198 -19.92 6.47 -22.34
N ALA A 199 -20.71 6.64 -21.29
CA ALA A 199 -21.03 7.95 -20.73
C ALA A 199 -19.76 8.66 -20.21
N TYR A 200 -18.90 7.95 -19.49
CA TYR A 200 -17.66 8.51 -18.96
C TYR A 200 -16.66 8.88 -20.07
N THR A 201 -16.39 7.97 -21.01
CA THR A 201 -15.40 8.15 -22.08
C THR A 201 -15.80 9.21 -23.11
N LYS A 202 -17.09 9.34 -23.41
CA LYS A 202 -17.61 10.40 -24.29
C LYS A 202 -17.75 11.76 -23.60
N ASN A 203 -17.41 11.85 -22.31
CA ASN A 203 -17.53 13.07 -21.51
C ASN A 203 -18.96 13.67 -21.58
N SER A 204 -19.98 12.81 -21.56
CA SER A 204 -21.39 13.23 -21.50
C SER A 204 -21.69 13.93 -20.18
N ASP A 205 -22.89 14.52 -20.03
CA ASP A 205 -23.28 15.12 -18.75
C ASP A 205 -23.34 14.07 -17.63
N LEU A 206 -23.75 12.83 -17.93
CA LEU A 206 -23.66 11.71 -17.01
C LEU A 206 -22.19 11.35 -16.67
N GLY A 207 -21.29 11.41 -17.64
CA GLY A 207 -19.85 11.25 -17.41
C GLY A 207 -19.26 12.33 -16.50
N LYS A 208 -19.67 13.59 -16.66
CA LYS A 208 -19.29 14.70 -15.77
C LYS A 208 -19.86 14.50 -14.37
N TRP A 209 -21.09 14.00 -14.27
CA TRP A 209 -21.73 13.64 -13.00
C TRP A 209 -20.94 12.56 -12.25
N PHE A 210 -20.51 11.48 -12.91
CA PHE A 210 -19.64 10.46 -12.28
C PHE A 210 -18.36 11.06 -11.69
N LYS A 211 -17.73 12.03 -12.37
CA LYS A 211 -16.51 12.69 -11.88
C LYS A 211 -16.72 13.43 -10.56
N LEU A 212 -17.94 13.92 -10.27
CA LEU A 212 -18.22 14.60 -9.01
C LEU A 212 -18.08 13.67 -7.80
N PHE A 213 -18.35 12.38 -7.94
CA PHE A 213 -18.18 11.39 -6.87
C PHE A 213 -16.73 11.33 -6.39
N PHE A 214 -15.76 11.49 -7.30
CA PHE A 214 -14.32 11.51 -6.96
C PHE A 214 -13.91 12.71 -6.08
N GLY A 215 -14.82 13.68 -5.87
CA GLY A 215 -14.65 14.73 -4.88
C GLY A 215 -15.13 14.37 -3.47
N LEU A 216 -15.99 13.36 -3.31
CA LEU A 216 -16.54 12.95 -2.00
C LEU A 216 -15.45 12.64 -0.95
N PRO A 217 -14.32 11.96 -1.27
CA PRO A 217 -13.31 11.64 -0.26
C PRO A 217 -12.66 12.85 0.41
N PHE A 218 -12.84 14.06 -0.14
CA PHE A 218 -12.31 15.31 0.37
C PHE A 218 -13.28 16.09 1.26
N LEU A 219 -14.48 15.55 1.49
CA LEU A 219 -15.43 16.08 2.47
C LEU A 219 -15.18 15.47 3.86
N PRO A 220 -15.59 16.16 4.94
CA PRO A 220 -15.68 15.52 6.25
C PRO A 220 -16.77 14.43 6.21
N PHE A 221 -16.55 13.32 6.91
CA PHE A 221 -17.43 12.15 6.81
C PHE A 221 -18.90 12.46 7.16
N GLN A 222 -19.14 13.44 8.04
CA GLN A 222 -20.49 13.88 8.42
C GLN A 222 -21.27 14.51 7.26
N ASP A 223 -20.57 15.08 6.27
CA ASP A 223 -21.20 15.74 5.12
C ASP A 223 -21.51 14.75 3.98
N ILE A 224 -21.00 13.50 4.05
CA ILE A 224 -21.04 12.56 2.92
C ILE A 224 -22.46 12.17 2.53
N GLN A 225 -23.32 11.87 3.51
CA GLN A 225 -24.70 11.47 3.21
C GLN A 225 -25.49 12.61 2.54
N ASN A 226 -25.32 13.85 3.01
CA ASN A 226 -25.95 15.02 2.40
C ASN A 226 -25.39 15.27 0.99
N ALA A 227 -24.07 15.24 0.83
CA ALA A 227 -23.41 15.42 -0.46
C ALA A 227 -23.84 14.36 -1.48
N PHE A 228 -24.01 13.11 -1.05
CA PHE A 228 -24.54 12.05 -1.88
C PHE A 228 -25.98 12.36 -2.34
N GLY A 229 -26.85 12.79 -1.42
CA GLY A 229 -28.22 13.21 -1.75
C GLY A 229 -28.28 14.34 -2.78
N GLU A 230 -27.44 15.37 -2.62
CA GLU A 230 -27.31 16.45 -3.61
C GLU A 230 -26.86 15.92 -4.97
N LEU A 231 -25.88 15.00 -5.02
CA LEU A 231 -25.47 14.36 -6.27
C LEU A 231 -26.60 13.61 -6.96
N ILE A 232 -27.40 12.85 -6.22
CA ILE A 232 -28.55 12.13 -6.81
C ILE A 232 -29.57 13.12 -7.40
N SER A 233 -29.82 14.24 -6.72
CA SER A 233 -30.79 15.25 -7.17
C SER A 233 -30.45 15.90 -8.52
N ILE A 234 -29.16 15.91 -8.90
CA ILE A 234 -28.67 16.48 -10.16
C ILE A 234 -28.30 15.40 -11.19
N CYS A 235 -28.69 14.14 -10.98
CA CYS A 235 -28.39 13.05 -11.91
C CYS A 235 -29.05 13.30 -13.28
N PRO A 236 -28.27 13.38 -14.38
CA PRO A 236 -28.83 13.69 -15.70
C PRO A 236 -29.70 12.57 -16.30
N ASP A 237 -29.43 11.33 -15.90
CA ASP A 237 -30.18 10.14 -16.34
C ASP A 237 -30.13 9.09 -15.23
N LEU A 238 -31.19 9.01 -14.44
CA LEU A 238 -31.26 8.10 -13.31
C LEU A 238 -31.36 6.62 -13.74
N ASN A 239 -31.86 6.33 -14.95
CA ASN A 239 -31.99 4.95 -15.43
C ASN A 239 -30.63 4.28 -15.62
N ILE A 240 -29.62 5.05 -16.02
CA ILE A 240 -28.23 4.58 -16.14
C ILE A 240 -27.43 4.92 -14.89
N GLY A 241 -27.65 6.11 -14.30
CA GLY A 241 -26.92 6.60 -13.13
C GLY A 241 -27.03 5.69 -11.91
N CYS A 242 -28.19 5.04 -11.70
CA CYS A 242 -28.41 4.11 -10.58
C CYS A 242 -27.43 2.93 -10.57
N LEU A 243 -26.98 2.45 -11.74
CA LEU A 243 -26.01 1.36 -11.84
C LEU A 243 -24.69 1.68 -11.11
N PHE A 244 -24.32 2.97 -11.07
CA PHE A 244 -23.16 3.44 -10.32
C PHE A 244 -23.55 3.93 -8.92
N SER A 245 -24.57 4.78 -8.78
CA SER A 245 -24.89 5.36 -7.47
C SER A 245 -25.35 4.33 -6.46
N ASP A 246 -26.09 3.29 -6.86
CA ASP A 246 -26.56 2.27 -5.92
C ASP A 246 -25.39 1.43 -5.39
N TYR A 247 -24.41 1.14 -6.25
CA TYR A 247 -23.15 0.54 -5.82
C TYR A 247 -22.43 1.42 -4.80
N ILE A 248 -22.35 2.72 -5.05
CA ILE A 248 -21.70 3.65 -4.12
C ILE A 248 -22.47 3.73 -2.80
N LEU A 249 -23.81 3.83 -2.87
CA LEU A 249 -24.69 3.90 -1.72
C LEU A 249 -24.50 2.69 -0.81
N ASN A 250 -24.71 1.49 -1.36
CA ASN A 250 -24.70 0.24 -0.61
C ASN A 250 -23.32 -0.13 -0.06
N THR A 251 -22.25 0.29 -0.76
CA THR A 251 -20.88 -0.10 -0.39
C THR A 251 -20.22 0.93 0.54
N TYR A 252 -20.54 2.22 0.40
CA TYR A 252 -19.74 3.30 1.00
C TYR A 252 -20.52 4.37 1.77
N VAL A 253 -21.83 4.52 1.60
CA VAL A 253 -22.56 5.70 2.10
C VAL A 253 -23.69 5.34 3.06
N GLU A 254 -24.44 4.27 2.79
CA GLU A 254 -25.58 3.92 3.63
C GLU A 254 -25.16 3.47 5.03
N ASN A 255 -26.08 3.58 5.99
CA ASN A 255 -25.84 3.11 7.34
C ASN A 255 -25.61 1.59 7.34
N GLY A 256 -24.50 1.15 7.93
CA GLY A 256 -24.14 -0.26 7.95
C GLY A 256 -23.51 -0.77 6.65
N CYS A 257 -23.14 0.12 5.73
CA CYS A 257 -22.37 -0.25 4.54
C CYS A 257 -21.02 -0.88 4.89
N LEU A 258 -20.46 -1.61 3.92
CA LEU A 258 -19.23 -2.37 4.10
C LEU A 258 -18.02 -1.49 4.46
N PHE A 259 -17.95 -0.29 3.88
CA PHE A 259 -16.84 0.65 4.05
C PHE A 259 -17.35 2.05 4.39
N PRO A 260 -17.56 2.34 5.69
CA PRO A 260 -18.28 3.53 6.10
C PRO A 260 -17.48 4.82 5.87
N PRO A 261 -18.13 5.99 5.67
CA PRO A 261 -17.45 7.25 5.35
C PRO A 261 -16.28 7.63 6.27
N GLU A 262 -16.37 7.26 7.56
CA GLU A 262 -15.38 7.53 8.60
C GLU A 262 -13.98 7.03 8.23
N ILE A 263 -13.89 5.91 7.50
CA ILE A 263 -12.59 5.32 7.15
C ILE A 263 -11.99 5.94 5.87
N TRP A 264 -12.76 6.62 5.02
CA TRP A 264 -12.26 7.05 3.70
C TRP A 264 -12.45 8.53 3.37
N ALA A 265 -13.41 9.22 3.99
CA ALA A 265 -13.68 10.65 3.79
C ALA A 265 -12.97 11.50 4.85
N GLN A 266 -12.28 12.57 4.45
CA GLN A 266 -11.68 13.56 5.37
C GLN A 266 -11.31 14.83 4.61
N GLU A 267 -11.28 15.93 5.34
CA GLU A 267 -10.72 17.21 4.89
C GLU A 267 -9.33 17.06 4.25
N PRO A 268 -9.00 17.82 3.19
CA PRO A 268 -7.65 17.84 2.64
C PRO A 268 -6.63 18.31 3.69
N SER A 269 -5.49 17.61 3.79
CA SER A 269 -4.39 17.96 4.68
C SER A 269 -3.03 17.60 4.06
N GLU A 270 -1.95 18.10 4.65
CA GLU A 270 -0.58 17.73 4.26
C GLU A 270 -0.18 16.32 4.72
N ASN A 271 -0.96 15.71 5.63
CA ASN A 271 -0.72 14.35 6.08
C ASN A 271 -1.03 13.37 4.94
N PRO A 272 -0.09 12.48 4.59
CA PRO A 272 -0.31 11.55 3.51
C PRO A 272 -1.36 10.52 3.91
N ARG A 273 -2.53 10.59 3.26
CA ARG A 273 -3.58 9.55 3.33
C ARG A 273 -3.50 8.53 2.20
N THR A 274 -2.49 8.66 1.37
CA THR A 274 -2.28 7.84 0.18
C THR A 274 -1.15 6.87 0.44
N THR A 275 -1.36 5.60 0.15
CA THR A 275 -0.33 4.55 0.09
C THR A 275 0.68 4.77 -1.04
N ASN A 276 0.79 5.97 -1.63
CA ASN A 276 1.75 6.31 -2.68
C ASN A 276 3.17 5.82 -2.38
N GLY A 277 3.57 5.83 -1.10
CA GLY A 277 4.83 5.23 -0.65
C GLY A 277 4.88 3.71 -0.79
N SER A 278 3.88 3.00 -0.25
CA SER A 278 3.75 1.53 -0.35
C SER A 278 3.58 1.06 -1.80
N GLU A 279 2.78 1.77 -2.60
CA GLU A 279 2.59 1.49 -4.02
C GLU A 279 3.86 1.78 -4.83
N SER A 280 4.54 2.91 -4.56
CA SER A 280 5.83 3.19 -5.16
C SER A 280 6.85 2.11 -4.79
N PHE A 281 6.79 1.61 -3.56
CA PHE A 281 7.60 0.49 -3.13
C PHE A 281 7.26 -0.76 -3.94
N HIS A 282 5.98 -1.16 -4.05
CA HIS A 282 5.57 -2.32 -4.83
C HIS A 282 5.91 -2.19 -6.31
N ARG A 283 5.78 -1.01 -6.92
CA ARG A 283 6.21 -0.79 -8.31
C ARG A 283 7.70 -1.03 -8.48
N THR A 284 8.53 -0.48 -7.58
CA THR A 284 9.99 -0.70 -7.61
C THR A 284 10.36 -2.15 -7.35
N TYR A 285 9.72 -2.79 -6.37
CA TYR A 285 9.91 -4.20 -6.04
C TYR A 285 9.52 -5.11 -7.21
N ASN A 286 8.33 -4.93 -7.77
CA ASN A 286 7.82 -5.70 -8.91
C ASN A 286 8.74 -5.57 -10.14
N ALA A 287 9.35 -4.41 -10.36
CA ALA A 287 10.29 -4.17 -11.46
C ALA A 287 11.63 -4.93 -11.33
N GLN A 288 11.92 -5.55 -10.18
CA GLN A 288 13.12 -6.38 -9.99
C GLN A 288 12.95 -7.80 -10.56
N PHE A 289 11.72 -8.24 -10.86
CA PHE A 289 11.44 -9.59 -11.31
C PHE A 289 11.28 -9.66 -12.83
N HIS A 290 11.84 -10.72 -13.42
CA HIS A 290 11.74 -11.00 -14.86
C HIS A 290 10.59 -11.96 -15.21
N SER A 291 10.02 -12.61 -14.21
CA SER A 291 8.88 -13.54 -14.33
C SER A 291 7.95 -13.36 -13.13
N SER A 292 6.64 -13.53 -13.34
CA SER A 292 5.68 -13.62 -12.24
C SER A 292 5.96 -14.86 -11.38
N HIS A 293 5.54 -14.80 -10.12
CA HIS A 293 5.65 -15.92 -9.17
C HIS A 293 7.05 -16.56 -9.05
N PRO A 294 8.06 -15.76 -8.66
CA PRO A 294 9.43 -16.25 -8.44
C PRO A 294 9.52 -17.30 -7.32
N SER A 295 10.68 -17.96 -7.19
CA SER A 295 10.95 -18.81 -6.01
C SER A 295 11.08 -17.95 -4.76
N VAL A 296 10.83 -18.55 -3.60
CA VAL A 296 10.91 -17.83 -2.31
C VAL A 296 12.33 -17.30 -2.02
N HIS A 297 13.37 -18.04 -2.40
CA HIS A 297 14.77 -17.62 -2.26
C HIS A 297 15.10 -16.35 -3.07
N VAL A 298 14.56 -16.27 -4.29
CA VAL A 298 14.72 -15.07 -5.13
C VAL A 298 14.03 -13.87 -4.48
N VAL A 299 12.81 -14.04 -3.98
CA VAL A 299 12.10 -12.98 -3.25
C VAL A 299 12.91 -12.49 -2.07
N ILE A 300 13.39 -13.40 -1.21
CA ILE A 300 14.21 -13.04 -0.04
C ILE A 300 15.48 -12.29 -0.46
N SER A 301 16.15 -12.71 -1.54
CA SER A 301 17.34 -12.01 -2.04
C SER A 301 17.07 -10.57 -2.45
N ILE A 302 15.90 -10.30 -3.07
CA ILE A 302 15.50 -8.95 -3.48
C ILE A 302 15.09 -8.13 -2.26
N LEU A 303 14.44 -8.75 -1.27
CA LEU A 303 14.12 -8.09 0.00
C LEU A 303 15.39 -7.68 0.76
N LYS A 304 16.49 -8.44 0.66
CA LYS A 304 17.80 -8.01 1.22
C LYS A 304 18.39 -6.81 0.52
N GLU A 305 18.36 -6.76 -0.82
CA GLU A 305 18.80 -5.57 -1.56
C GLU A 305 17.98 -4.35 -1.16
N THR A 306 16.67 -4.54 -1.03
CA THR A 306 15.73 -3.52 -0.54
C THR A 306 16.06 -3.10 0.91
N GLN A 307 16.53 -4.03 1.74
CA GLN A 307 16.90 -3.77 3.12
C GLN A 307 18.09 -2.80 3.20
N GLU A 308 19.07 -2.86 2.30
CA GLU A 308 20.17 -1.87 2.25
C GLU A 308 19.67 -0.43 2.02
N GLU A 309 18.71 -0.25 1.11
CA GLU A 309 18.05 1.04 0.91
C GLU A 309 17.26 1.48 2.14
N THR A 310 16.60 0.52 2.80
CA THR A 310 15.81 0.73 4.03
C THR A 310 16.71 1.20 5.18
N CYS A 311 17.87 0.56 5.38
CA CYS A 311 18.88 0.97 6.34
C CYS A 311 19.31 2.43 6.10
N THR A 312 19.53 2.81 4.84
CA THR A 312 19.91 4.19 4.46
C THR A 312 18.82 5.20 4.79
N LYS A 313 17.53 4.85 4.59
CA LYS A 313 16.40 5.68 4.98
C LYS A 313 16.31 5.84 6.50
N ILE A 314 16.40 4.73 7.25
CA ILE A 314 16.37 4.73 8.72
C ILE A 314 17.49 5.63 9.28
N GLN A 315 18.72 5.47 8.77
CA GLN A 315 19.85 6.32 9.18
C GLN A 315 19.61 7.81 8.85
N SER A 316 19.00 8.11 7.71
CA SER A 316 18.66 9.49 7.35
C SER A 316 17.66 10.09 8.33
N VAL A 317 16.64 9.32 8.71
CA VAL A 317 15.64 9.73 9.71
C VAL A 317 16.30 9.97 11.08
N PHE A 318 17.16 9.05 11.55
CA PHE A 318 17.87 9.21 12.82
C PHE A 318 18.85 10.39 12.82
N LYS A 319 19.41 10.77 11.67
CA LYS A 319 20.20 11.99 11.49
C LYS A 319 19.34 13.26 11.40
N GLY A 320 18.03 13.18 11.61
CA GLY A 320 17.11 14.30 11.53
C GLY A 320 16.87 14.83 10.12
N ARG A 321 17.25 14.07 9.07
CA ARG A 321 17.02 14.51 7.69
C ARG A 321 15.53 14.41 7.37
N ILE A 322 15.05 15.39 6.60
CA ILE A 322 13.67 15.47 6.12
C ILE A 322 13.68 15.32 4.60
N LYS A 323 12.92 14.35 4.08
CA LYS A 323 12.62 14.26 2.66
C LYS A 323 11.45 15.20 2.36
N LYS A 324 11.73 16.22 1.55
CA LYS A 324 10.68 17.14 1.10
C LYS A 324 9.73 16.43 0.13
N MET A 325 8.45 16.73 0.26
CA MET A 325 7.43 16.37 -0.73
C MET A 325 7.75 17.05 -2.06
N GLU A 326 7.39 16.40 -3.17
CA GLU A 326 7.53 17.03 -4.49
C GLU A 326 6.65 18.28 -4.59
N ASN A 327 7.17 19.34 -5.22
CA ASN A 327 6.47 20.62 -5.32
C ASN A 327 5.12 20.49 -6.05
N SER A 328 5.01 19.58 -7.01
CA SER A 328 3.77 19.24 -7.71
C SER A 328 2.68 18.76 -6.74
N ASP A 329 3.02 17.82 -5.87
CA ASP A 329 2.08 17.27 -4.89
C ASP A 329 1.74 18.29 -3.80
N LEU A 330 2.74 19.04 -3.32
CA LEU A 330 2.52 20.12 -2.37
C LEU A 330 1.55 21.18 -2.91
N ASN A 331 1.71 21.58 -4.18
CA ASN A 331 0.83 22.55 -4.82
C ASN A 331 -0.60 22.02 -4.95
N ARG A 332 -0.78 20.74 -5.31
CA ARG A 332 -2.10 20.10 -5.37
C ARG A 332 -2.80 20.08 -4.01
N ILE A 333 -2.07 19.71 -2.95
CA ILE A 333 -2.62 19.72 -1.58
C ILE A 333 -3.05 21.13 -1.17
N LYS A 334 -2.20 22.13 -1.42
CA LYS A 334 -2.51 23.53 -1.12
C LYS A 334 -3.73 24.03 -1.88
N GLU A 335 -3.87 23.65 -3.15
CA GLU A 335 -5.04 24.00 -3.96
C GLU A 335 -6.32 23.32 -3.43
N ALA A 336 -6.24 22.04 -3.07
CA ALA A 336 -7.34 21.29 -2.45
C ALA A 336 -7.80 21.93 -1.13
N MET A 337 -6.85 22.28 -0.26
CA MET A 337 -7.13 22.98 1.00
C MET A 337 -7.75 24.36 0.76
N LYS A 338 -7.30 25.10 -0.25
CA LYS A 338 -7.85 26.41 -0.63
C LYS A 338 -9.31 26.29 -1.07
N GLU A 339 -9.65 25.35 -1.93
CA GLU A 339 -11.05 25.15 -2.34
C GLU A 339 -11.91 24.63 -1.19
N TYR A 340 -11.36 23.80 -0.30
CA TYR A 340 -12.08 23.34 0.89
C TYR A 340 -12.38 24.48 1.88
N ASN A 341 -11.44 25.42 2.07
CA ASN A 341 -11.68 26.61 2.88
C ASN A 341 -12.78 27.52 2.29
N LYS A 342 -12.87 27.63 0.95
CA LYS A 342 -13.99 28.31 0.30
C LYS A 342 -15.30 27.58 0.54
N TYR A 343 -15.30 26.25 0.48
CA TYR A 343 -16.48 25.43 0.78
C TYR A 343 -16.95 25.64 2.23
N LYS A 344 -16.04 25.70 3.21
CA LYS A 344 -16.39 25.96 4.62
C LYS A 344 -17.19 27.26 4.80
N ILE A 345 -16.95 28.28 3.96
CA ILE A 345 -17.65 29.57 4.00
C ILE A 345 -18.99 29.52 3.25
N HIS A 346 -18.99 29.05 2.00
CA HIS A 346 -20.15 29.17 1.12
C HIS A 346 -21.12 28.00 1.22
N LYS A 347 -20.68 26.86 1.77
CA LYS A 347 -21.45 25.63 1.96
C LYS A 347 -22.16 25.10 0.71
N ASN A 348 -21.64 25.42 -0.48
CA ASN A 348 -22.13 24.88 -1.75
C ASN A 348 -21.35 23.61 -2.12
N ILE A 349 -21.96 22.45 -1.86
CA ILE A 349 -21.32 21.14 -2.04
C ILE A 349 -21.03 20.86 -3.52
N ILE A 350 -22.00 21.03 -4.42
CA ILE A 350 -21.80 20.75 -5.86
C ILE A 350 -20.68 21.61 -6.47
N THR A 351 -20.60 22.89 -6.10
CA THR A 351 -19.52 23.78 -6.54
C THR A 351 -18.17 23.33 -6.00
N TYR A 352 -18.12 22.83 -4.77
CA TYR A 352 -16.89 22.27 -4.20
C TYR A 352 -16.46 20.98 -4.91
N LEU A 353 -17.39 20.02 -5.07
CA LEU A 353 -17.15 18.73 -5.73
C LEU A 353 -16.65 18.92 -7.16
N SER A 354 -17.25 19.84 -7.91
CA SER A 354 -16.86 20.13 -9.29
C SER A 354 -15.46 20.76 -9.44
N LYS A 355 -14.87 21.29 -8.37
CA LYS A 355 -13.49 21.80 -8.40
C LYS A 355 -12.50 20.77 -7.87
N ILE A 356 -12.83 20.17 -6.73
CA ILE A 356 -11.91 19.27 -6.03
C ILE A 356 -11.63 17.99 -6.83
N CYS A 357 -12.61 17.51 -7.62
CA CYS A 357 -12.44 16.32 -8.46
C CYS A 357 -11.38 16.49 -9.56
N PHE A 358 -11.07 17.72 -9.99
CA PHE A 358 -10.00 17.99 -10.95
C PHE A 358 -8.65 18.21 -10.27
N ILE A 359 -8.63 18.82 -9.08
CA ILE A 359 -7.41 19.08 -8.30
C ILE A 359 -6.81 17.79 -7.76
N SER A 360 -7.67 16.88 -7.30
CA SER A 360 -7.27 15.59 -6.72
C SER A 360 -6.54 14.70 -7.72
N GLY A 361 -6.63 15.00 -9.02
CA GLY A 361 -5.84 14.36 -10.05
C GLY A 361 -5.95 12.85 -10.00
N THR A 362 -7.13 12.31 -9.65
CA THR A 362 -7.43 10.89 -9.76
C THR A 362 -7.36 10.54 -11.25
N LYS A 363 -6.13 10.32 -11.73
CA LYS A 363 -5.84 9.66 -12.99
C LYS A 363 -6.25 8.22 -12.77
N VAL A 364 -7.53 8.04 -12.97
CA VAL A 364 -8.20 6.78 -13.10
C VAL A 364 -7.80 6.15 -14.43
#